data_AF-A0A1H7H5U2-F1
#
_entry.id   AF-A0A1H7H5U2-F1
#
_cell.length_a   1.000
_cell.length_b   1.000
_cell.length_c   1.000
_cell.angle_alpha   90.00
_cell.angle_beta   90.00
_cell.angle_gamma   90.00
#
_symmetry.space_group_name_H-M   'P 1'
#
loop_
_entity.id
_entity.type
_entity.pdbx_description
1 polymer ?
#
loop_
_entity_poly.entity_id
_entity_poly.type
_entity_poly.pdbx_seq_one_letter_code
_entity_poly.pdbx_strand_id
1 'polypeptide(L)'
;MKNYILLVAMLLTIQFINAQPKTNEDVNTSVINLVILNDNGDVLLKKATIGWITIGAFYEKRHTINEVIDSISNKYGVSITKPNLKGVFTYKFDFNNAVSVRQLYVAKSTTNDLPTNKNVEFRWAPKDEAIEKFKSTIPSLGEMIAQVIEYPQVVWGGSFLIKQENEKKTSIITEDFYPISDASTYRESSHNALVVETLQKYMEGSSYNKREMLLSAFADNATLYLTNRDGDFKRYSPSEYADFFKNAEKGKFNGREAKVLKVSVTNDIATAKVEIAGPNRAWVYIDLFLLKKFKNDWKIISKTATRVGNIAKNAVLFVVSNAHYYANTDIPTGNSFSEIINAYDVFKKANYKIDFVSPKGGAVPLAYINTSDEMSKKYLYDTQFMNALKNTKSPLEIDASQYRAVQYIGGGAAMFGVPENKEIQRIAMDIYEKHNGIISSVCHGTAGIVNLKTKDGKYIVDGKRVSGYPDDYENKDAPYFKTFPFLIKKTIEERGGDFKFSERGKFTLETDGRLVTGQNFQSSKPVSLKIIELIDAMKK
;
A
#
# COMPACT_ATOMS: atom_id res chain seq x y z
N MET A 1 -80.32 14.57 56.16
CA MET A 1 -80.05 14.25 57.58
C MET A 1 -78.62 13.80 57.72
N LYS A 2 -77.92 14.40 58.69
CA LYS A 2 -76.52 14.15 59.09
C LYS A 2 -76.30 12.68 59.45
N ASN A 3 -75.11 12.14 59.22
CA ASN A 3 -74.22 11.73 60.31
C ASN A 3 -72.84 11.28 59.82
N TYR A 4 -71.85 11.82 60.53
CA TYR A 4 -70.42 11.55 60.48
C TYR A 4 -70.10 10.10 60.87
N ILE A 5 -68.97 9.57 60.38
CA ILE A 5 -67.92 8.89 61.19
C ILE A 5 -66.58 8.93 60.41
N LEU A 6 -65.64 9.70 60.98
CA LEU A 6 -64.17 9.69 60.83
C LEU A 6 -63.61 8.27 61.17
N LEU A 7 -62.43 7.76 60.81
CA LEU A 7 -61.13 8.27 60.36
C LEU A 7 -60.33 7.05 59.85
N VAL A 8 -59.43 7.25 58.87
CA VAL A 8 -58.08 6.67 58.68
C VAL A 8 -57.84 6.64 57.16
N ALA A 9 -57.40 7.77 56.62
CA ALA A 9 -56.84 7.86 55.28
C ALA A 9 -55.35 8.14 55.42
N MET A 10 -54.55 7.11 55.14
CA MET A 10 -53.11 7.13 55.09
C MET A 10 -52.67 8.12 54.00
N LEU A 11 -51.99 9.21 54.38
CA LEU A 11 -51.34 10.13 53.45
C LEU A 11 -50.21 9.38 52.73
N LEU A 12 -50.51 8.83 51.56
CA LEU A 12 -49.51 8.45 50.57
C LEU A 12 -49.23 9.70 49.72
N THR A 13 -48.20 10.43 50.09
CA THR A 13 -47.54 11.39 49.20
C THR A 13 -46.93 10.60 48.05
N ILE A 14 -47.67 10.49 46.95
CA ILE A 14 -47.13 10.04 45.66
C ILE A 14 -46.18 11.14 45.21
N GLN A 15 -44.90 11.02 45.57
CA GLN A 15 -43.85 11.64 44.78
C GLN A 15 -43.89 10.97 43.42
N PHE A 16 -44.38 11.70 42.42
CA PHE A 16 -44.06 11.44 41.03
C PHE A 16 -42.55 11.62 40.86
N ILE A 17 -41.79 10.59 41.22
CA ILE A 17 -40.47 10.39 40.64
C ILE A 17 -40.76 10.08 39.18
N ASN A 18 -40.45 11.04 38.31
CA ASN A 18 -40.26 10.80 36.90
C ASN A 18 -39.42 9.54 36.75
N ALA A 19 -40.07 8.40 36.50
CA ALA A 19 -39.43 7.27 35.89
C ALA A 19 -39.11 7.73 34.47
N GLN A 20 -37.97 8.44 34.33
CA GLN A 20 -37.30 8.42 33.05
C GLN A 20 -37.16 6.94 32.69
N PRO A 21 -37.63 6.50 31.51
CA PRO A 21 -37.30 5.16 31.07
C PRO A 21 -35.78 5.05 31.18
N LYS A 22 -35.27 4.06 31.94
CA LYS A 22 -33.86 3.71 31.87
C LYS A 22 -33.57 3.57 30.38
N THR A 23 -32.85 4.54 29.84
CA THR A 23 -32.32 4.46 28.50
C THR A 23 -31.58 3.12 28.45
N ASN A 24 -31.93 2.27 27.49
CA ASN A 24 -31.05 1.18 27.07
C ASN A 24 -29.73 1.87 26.66
N GLU A 25 -28.86 2.13 27.62
CA GLU A 25 -27.49 2.49 27.32
C GLU A 25 -26.92 1.27 26.62
N ASP A 26 -26.62 1.40 25.32
CA ASP A 26 -25.86 0.40 24.58
C ASP A 26 -24.50 0.25 25.27
N VAL A 27 -24.39 -0.73 26.17
CA VAL A 27 -23.15 -1.01 26.91
C VAL A 27 -22.18 -1.67 25.95
N ASN A 28 -21.48 -0.86 25.15
CA ASN A 28 -20.35 -1.30 24.36
C ASN A 28 -19.32 -1.95 25.30
N THR A 29 -19.34 -3.27 25.35
CA THR A 29 -18.53 -4.02 26.31
C THR A 29 -17.22 -4.38 25.64
N SER A 30 -16.11 -3.87 26.16
CA SER A 30 -14.77 -4.28 25.72
C SER A 30 -14.31 -5.48 26.54
N VAL A 31 -13.74 -6.47 25.85
CA VAL A 31 -13.15 -7.66 26.47
C VAL A 31 -11.71 -7.78 26.05
N ILE A 32 -10.84 -7.94 27.04
CA ILE A 32 -9.42 -8.25 26.83
C ILE A 32 -9.23 -9.74 27.04
N ASN A 33 -8.72 -10.42 26.02
CA ASN A 33 -8.27 -11.81 26.06
C ASN A 33 -6.76 -11.83 26.10
N LEU A 34 -6.20 -12.64 26.99
CA LEU A 34 -4.78 -12.83 27.17
C LEU A 34 -4.41 -14.29 26.86
N VAL A 35 -3.69 -14.47 25.77
CA VAL A 35 -3.06 -15.73 25.39
C VAL A 35 -1.67 -15.77 26.02
N ILE A 36 -1.42 -16.77 26.85
CA ILE A 36 -0.12 -16.95 27.51
C ILE A 36 0.55 -18.18 26.92
N LEU A 37 1.82 -18.03 26.52
CA LEU A 37 2.65 -19.08 25.96
C LEU A 37 3.75 -19.48 26.95
N ASN A 38 4.04 -20.77 27.11
CA ASN A 38 5.25 -21.23 27.79
C ASN A 38 6.44 -21.24 26.81
N ASP A 39 7.63 -21.62 27.29
CA ASP A 39 8.84 -21.69 26.45
C ASP A 39 8.78 -22.75 25.34
N ASN A 40 7.96 -23.80 25.51
CA ASN A 40 7.71 -24.80 24.47
C ASN A 40 6.71 -24.29 23.41
N GLY A 41 6.11 -23.12 23.61
CA GLY A 41 5.08 -22.56 22.74
C GLY A 41 3.68 -23.12 22.97
N ASP A 42 3.47 -23.89 24.05
CA ASP A 42 2.15 -24.35 24.49
C ASP A 42 1.32 -23.18 25.01
N VAL A 43 0.01 -23.27 24.85
CA VAL A 43 -0.95 -22.24 25.26
C VAL A 43 -1.55 -22.60 26.61
N LEU A 44 -1.64 -21.61 27.51
CA LEU A 44 -2.33 -21.77 28.78
C LEU A 44 -3.85 -21.76 28.57
N LEU A 45 -4.49 -22.87 28.92
CA LEU A 45 -5.94 -23.03 28.93
C LEU A 45 -6.49 -22.80 30.33
N LYS A 46 -7.62 -22.10 30.43
CA LYS A 46 -8.41 -21.95 31.64
C LYS A 46 -9.75 -22.65 31.47
N LYS A 47 -10.11 -23.53 32.42
CA LYS A 47 -11.44 -24.13 32.44
C LYS A 47 -12.48 -23.12 32.91
N ALA A 48 -13.62 -23.09 32.22
CA ALA A 48 -14.82 -22.34 32.56
C ALA A 48 -16.06 -23.23 32.38
N THR A 49 -17.22 -22.74 32.82
CA THR A 49 -18.50 -23.45 32.70
C THR A 49 -18.86 -23.79 31.25
N ILE A 50 -18.51 -22.89 30.31
CA ILE A 50 -18.75 -23.06 28.86
C ILE A 50 -17.66 -23.87 28.15
N GLY A 51 -16.63 -24.34 28.87
CA GLY A 51 -15.50 -25.09 28.32
C GLY A 51 -14.16 -24.36 28.49
N TRP A 52 -13.23 -24.57 27.57
CA TRP A 52 -11.87 -24.05 27.68
C TRP A 52 -11.77 -22.67 27.02
N ILE A 53 -11.20 -21.71 27.74
CA ILE A 53 -11.05 -20.33 27.28
C ILE A 53 -9.66 -19.79 27.64
N THR A 54 -9.31 -18.65 27.05
CA THR A 54 -8.17 -17.85 27.51
C THR A 54 -8.48 -17.18 28.84
N ILE A 55 -7.45 -16.67 29.49
CA ILE A 55 -7.65 -15.73 30.59
C ILE A 55 -8.15 -14.40 29.98
N GLY A 56 -9.11 -13.74 30.62
CA GLY A 56 -9.62 -12.47 30.14
C GLY A 56 -10.50 -11.75 31.15
N ALA A 57 -10.86 -10.50 30.82
CA ALA A 57 -11.74 -9.66 31.64
C ALA A 57 -12.69 -8.84 30.76
N PHE A 58 -13.92 -8.67 31.25
CA PHE A 58 -14.90 -7.69 30.77
C PHE A 58 -14.64 -6.37 31.47
N TYR A 59 -14.80 -5.25 30.76
CA TYR A 59 -14.61 -3.94 31.38
C TYR A 59 -15.71 -2.95 31.04
N GLU A 60 -16.32 -2.39 32.09
CA GLU A 60 -17.44 -1.43 32.06
C GLU A 60 -17.05 -0.08 32.69
N LYS A 61 -15.78 0.12 33.08
CA LYS A 61 -15.27 1.35 33.73
C LYS A 61 -14.05 1.91 32.96
N ARG A 62 -13.48 3.04 33.36
CA ARG A 62 -12.29 3.62 32.72
C ARG A 62 -10.99 3.11 33.39
N HIS A 63 -10.33 2.11 32.82
CA HIS A 63 -8.99 1.64 33.21
C HIS A 63 -8.04 1.65 32.01
N THR A 64 -6.74 1.73 32.28
CA THR A 64 -5.69 1.46 31.29
C THR A 64 -5.54 -0.04 31.03
N ILE A 65 -4.97 -0.38 29.88
CA ILE A 65 -4.71 -1.79 29.50
C ILE A 65 -3.76 -2.47 30.49
N ASN A 66 -2.73 -1.76 30.97
CA ASN A 66 -1.79 -2.31 31.94
C ASN A 66 -2.49 -2.66 33.26
N GLU A 67 -3.35 -1.78 33.78
CA GLU A 67 -4.12 -2.06 35.00
C GLU A 67 -5.05 -3.28 34.85
N VAL A 68 -5.65 -3.47 33.67
CA VAL A 68 -6.48 -4.66 33.39
C VAL A 68 -5.63 -5.92 33.35
N ILE A 69 -4.45 -5.86 32.73
CA ILE A 69 -3.52 -6.99 32.62
C ILE A 69 -2.94 -7.36 33.99
N ASP A 70 -2.59 -6.37 34.81
CA ASP A 70 -2.10 -6.58 36.18
C ASP A 70 -3.21 -7.19 37.04
N SER A 71 -4.44 -6.71 36.91
CA SER A 71 -5.61 -7.27 37.61
C SER A 71 -5.85 -8.74 37.24
N ILE A 72 -5.78 -9.06 35.95
CA ILE A 72 -5.89 -10.45 35.44
C ILE A 72 -4.75 -11.31 36.01
N SER A 73 -3.52 -10.80 35.96
CA SER A 73 -2.33 -11.52 36.39
C SER A 73 -2.38 -11.85 37.89
N ASN A 74 -2.74 -10.86 38.71
CA ASN A 74 -2.92 -11.00 40.15
C ASN A 74 -4.07 -11.95 40.50
N LYS A 75 -5.21 -11.85 39.80
CA LYS A 75 -6.40 -12.67 40.08
C LYS A 75 -6.15 -14.17 39.87
N TYR A 76 -5.38 -14.52 38.85
CA TYR A 76 -5.13 -15.91 38.49
C TYR A 76 -3.75 -16.42 38.88
N GLY A 77 -2.87 -15.57 39.42
CA GLY A 77 -1.52 -15.95 39.85
C GLY A 77 -0.59 -16.28 38.68
N VAL A 78 -0.72 -15.57 37.55
CA VAL A 78 0.17 -15.74 36.39
C VAL A 78 1.24 -14.67 36.37
N SER A 79 2.49 -15.09 36.15
CA SER A 79 3.62 -14.18 35.92
C SER A 79 3.96 -14.19 34.43
N ILE A 80 3.90 -13.03 33.79
CA ILE A 80 4.02 -12.89 32.33
C ILE A 80 4.99 -11.78 31.93
N THR A 81 5.56 -11.91 30.74
CA THR A 81 6.27 -10.81 30.07
C THR A 81 5.30 -9.70 29.68
N LYS A 82 5.83 -8.51 29.34
CA LYS A 82 5.03 -7.43 28.77
C LYS A 82 4.17 -7.95 27.59
N PRO A 83 2.83 -7.89 27.68
CA PRO A 83 1.96 -8.41 26.65
C PRO A 83 1.97 -7.52 25.41
N ASN A 84 1.79 -8.14 24.25
CA ASN A 84 1.71 -7.46 22.97
C ASN A 84 0.30 -7.60 22.40
N LEU A 85 -0.28 -6.49 21.94
CA LEU A 85 -1.54 -6.53 21.20
C LEU A 85 -1.32 -7.27 19.89
N LYS A 86 -2.18 -8.26 19.60
CA LYS A 86 -2.14 -9.06 18.37
C LYS A 86 -3.46 -9.10 17.62
N GLY A 87 -4.56 -8.67 18.22
CA GLY A 87 -5.78 -8.45 17.45
C GLY A 87 -6.83 -7.58 18.14
N VAL A 88 -7.68 -6.96 17.31
CA VAL A 88 -8.85 -6.19 17.70
C VAL A 88 -10.00 -6.64 16.82
N PHE A 89 -10.92 -7.41 17.38
CA PHE A 89 -12.06 -7.97 16.65
C PHE A 89 -13.38 -7.40 17.16
N THR A 90 -14.42 -7.44 16.34
CA THR A 90 -15.76 -7.02 16.76
C THR A 90 -16.76 -8.17 16.71
N TYR A 91 -17.57 -8.30 17.76
CA TYR A 91 -18.64 -9.26 17.82
C TYR A 91 -19.98 -8.52 17.75
N LYS A 92 -20.84 -8.98 16.86
CA LYS A 92 -22.28 -8.72 16.88
C LYS A 92 -22.98 -9.97 17.36
N PHE A 93 -24.01 -9.84 18.20
CA PHE A 93 -24.82 -10.98 18.63
C PHE A 93 -26.18 -10.95 17.93
N ASP A 94 -26.75 -12.12 17.63
CA ASP A 94 -28.12 -12.20 17.08
C ASP A 94 -29.21 -12.29 18.17
N PHE A 95 -28.83 -12.63 19.40
CA PHE A 95 -29.72 -12.82 20.54
C PHE A 95 -29.74 -11.62 21.52
N ASN A 96 -28.95 -10.57 21.26
CA ASN A 96 -29.04 -9.29 21.96
C ASN A 96 -28.54 -8.15 21.07
N ASN A 97 -28.94 -6.90 21.35
CA ASN A 97 -28.54 -5.73 20.56
C ASN A 97 -27.14 -5.20 20.92
N ALA A 98 -26.27 -6.02 21.52
CA ALA A 98 -24.95 -5.58 21.95
C ALA A 98 -23.91 -5.72 20.84
N VAL A 99 -22.95 -4.80 20.83
CA VAL A 99 -21.69 -4.93 20.10
C VAL A 99 -20.56 -5.02 21.12
N SER A 100 -19.55 -5.82 20.80
CA SER A 100 -18.47 -6.08 21.73
C SER A 100 -17.13 -6.13 21.04
N VAL A 101 -16.19 -5.31 21.51
CA VAL A 101 -14.82 -5.29 21.00
C VAL A 101 -14.00 -6.32 21.78
N ARG A 102 -13.29 -7.18 21.05
CA ARG A 102 -12.41 -8.24 21.58
C ARG A 102 -10.98 -7.85 21.26
N GLN A 103 -10.26 -7.39 22.28
CA GLN A 103 -8.82 -7.19 22.16
C GLN A 103 -8.12 -8.48 22.57
N LEU A 104 -7.09 -8.85 21.81
CA LEU A 104 -6.36 -10.07 22.05
C LEU A 104 -4.87 -9.76 22.19
N TYR A 105 -4.34 -10.08 23.37
CA TYR A 105 -2.94 -9.88 23.74
C TYR A 105 -2.25 -11.23 23.86
N VAL A 106 -0.97 -11.25 23.48
CA VAL A 106 -0.11 -12.43 23.64
C VAL A 106 1.07 -12.07 24.55
N ALA A 107 1.33 -12.91 25.54
CA ALA A 107 2.48 -12.81 26.43
C ALA A 107 3.14 -14.18 26.61
N LYS A 108 4.40 -14.19 27.07
CA LYS A 108 5.05 -15.41 27.53
C LYS A 108 4.94 -15.52 29.04
N SER A 109 4.81 -16.73 29.56
CA SER A 109 5.00 -17.01 30.99
C SER A 109 6.46 -16.76 31.35
N THR A 110 6.71 -16.18 32.53
CA THR A 110 8.07 -16.02 33.04
C THR A 110 8.50 -17.18 33.94
N THR A 111 7.55 -17.98 34.43
CA THR A 111 7.82 -19.12 35.33
C THR A 111 7.54 -20.47 34.69
N ASN A 112 6.72 -20.51 33.62
CA ASN A 112 6.18 -21.73 32.99
C ASN A 112 5.33 -22.64 33.91
N ASP A 113 5.28 -22.37 35.21
CA ASP A 113 4.42 -23.06 36.15
C ASP A 113 2.94 -22.85 35.84
N LEU A 114 2.11 -23.85 36.20
CA LEU A 114 0.67 -23.67 36.14
C LEU A 114 0.22 -22.68 37.23
N PRO A 115 -0.73 -21.78 36.91
CA PRO A 115 -1.23 -20.81 37.88
C PRO A 115 -1.96 -21.52 39.03
N THR A 116 -1.72 -21.07 40.26
CA THR A 116 -2.37 -21.64 41.44
C THR A 116 -3.65 -20.87 41.79
N ASN A 117 -4.81 -21.41 41.43
CA ASN A 117 -6.12 -20.91 41.87
C ASN A 117 -7.02 -22.08 42.28
N LYS A 118 -7.47 -22.11 43.55
CA LYS A 118 -8.19 -23.26 44.13
C LYS A 118 -9.50 -23.63 43.41
N ASN A 119 -10.07 -22.72 42.62
CA ASN A 119 -11.39 -22.88 42.00
C ASN A 119 -11.33 -22.95 40.47
N VAL A 120 -10.13 -22.96 39.87
CA VAL A 120 -9.97 -22.89 38.42
C VAL A 120 -8.91 -23.88 37.98
N GLU A 121 -9.31 -24.81 37.12
CA GLU A 121 -8.39 -25.74 36.47
C GLU A 121 -7.65 -25.02 35.32
N PHE A 122 -6.34 -25.18 35.30
CA PHE A 122 -5.47 -24.69 34.25
C PHE A 122 -4.68 -25.84 33.61
N ARG A 123 -4.38 -25.70 32.33
CA ARG A 123 -3.60 -26.69 31.59
C ARG A 123 -2.74 -26.03 30.52
N TRP A 124 -1.50 -26.49 30.37
CA TRP A 124 -0.71 -26.23 29.16
C TRP A 124 -1.11 -27.22 28.08
N ALA A 125 -1.37 -26.72 26.87
CA ALA A 125 -1.70 -27.55 25.72
C ALA A 125 -0.93 -27.09 24.48
N PRO A 126 -0.46 -28.03 23.63
CA PRO A 126 0.10 -27.69 22.32
C PRO A 126 -0.86 -26.82 21.52
N LYS A 127 -0.32 -25.94 20.66
CA LYS A 127 -1.09 -24.92 19.93
C LYS A 127 -2.33 -25.48 19.22
N ASP A 128 -2.17 -26.56 18.47
CA ASP A 128 -3.27 -27.17 17.71
C ASP A 128 -4.35 -27.73 18.64
N GLU A 129 -3.96 -28.38 19.74
CA GLU A 129 -4.92 -28.85 20.75
C GLU A 129 -5.66 -27.67 21.39
N ALA A 130 -4.93 -26.62 21.78
CA ALA A 130 -5.51 -25.43 22.38
C ALA A 130 -6.53 -24.76 21.46
N ILE A 131 -6.20 -24.59 20.17
CA ILE A 131 -7.07 -24.01 19.15
C ILE A 131 -8.37 -24.83 19.03
N GLU A 132 -8.27 -26.16 18.94
CA GLU A 132 -9.46 -27.02 18.83
C GLU A 132 -10.32 -26.97 20.10
N LYS A 133 -9.70 -26.90 21.30
CA LYS A 133 -10.44 -26.69 22.55
C LYS A 133 -11.17 -25.35 22.55
N PHE A 134 -10.54 -24.26 22.10
CA PHE A 134 -11.20 -22.96 21.99
C PHE A 134 -12.34 -22.97 20.98
N LYS A 135 -12.14 -23.57 19.79
CA LYS A 135 -13.20 -23.70 18.78
C LYS A 135 -14.41 -24.47 19.30
N SER A 136 -14.17 -25.50 20.10
CA SER A 136 -15.24 -26.30 20.71
C SER A 136 -16.09 -25.50 21.71
N THR A 137 -15.51 -24.48 22.33
CA THR A 137 -16.22 -23.59 23.27
C THR A 137 -16.92 -22.45 22.55
N ILE A 138 -16.20 -21.69 21.72
CA ILE A 138 -16.74 -20.66 20.84
C ILE A 138 -15.89 -20.68 19.57
N PRO A 139 -16.45 -21.00 18.38
CA PRO A 139 -15.62 -21.16 17.16
C PRO A 139 -14.77 -19.93 16.84
N SER A 140 -15.33 -18.72 16.96
CA SER A 140 -14.62 -17.46 16.75
C SER A 140 -13.44 -17.24 17.72
N LEU A 141 -13.49 -17.79 18.94
CA LEU A 141 -12.36 -17.69 19.87
C LEU A 141 -11.15 -18.48 19.34
N GLY A 142 -11.39 -19.70 18.89
CA GLY A 142 -10.35 -20.52 18.29
C GLY A 142 -9.84 -19.95 16.96
N GLU A 143 -10.72 -19.40 16.12
CA GLU A 143 -10.35 -18.76 14.86
C GLU A 143 -9.46 -17.53 15.06
N MET A 144 -9.83 -16.61 15.98
CA MET A 144 -9.00 -15.45 16.32
C MET A 144 -7.63 -15.87 16.87
N ILE A 145 -7.59 -16.86 17.76
CA ILE A 145 -6.34 -17.31 18.40
C ILE A 145 -5.43 -18.02 17.39
N ALA A 146 -6.00 -18.85 16.51
CA ALA A 146 -5.26 -19.47 15.42
C ALA A 146 -4.57 -18.42 14.55
N GLN A 147 -5.33 -17.40 14.12
CA GLN A 147 -4.82 -16.32 13.26
C GLN A 147 -3.64 -15.57 13.92
N VAL A 148 -3.77 -15.18 15.18
CA VAL A 148 -2.73 -14.39 15.84
C VAL A 148 -1.49 -15.20 16.24
N ILE A 149 -1.63 -16.51 16.46
CA ILE A 149 -0.52 -17.40 16.81
C ILE A 149 0.24 -17.83 15.56
N GLU A 150 -0.46 -18.06 14.45
CA GLU A 150 0.14 -18.43 13.16
C GLU A 150 0.91 -17.25 12.54
N TYR A 151 0.41 -16.02 12.72
CA TYR A 151 1.02 -14.79 12.18
C TYR A 151 1.35 -13.78 13.28
N PRO A 152 2.26 -14.09 14.21
CA PRO A 152 2.51 -13.30 15.42
C PRO A 152 3.10 -11.90 15.14
N GLN A 153 3.60 -11.64 13.94
CA GLN A 153 4.15 -10.34 13.53
C GLN A 153 3.08 -9.33 13.08
N VAL A 154 1.83 -9.75 12.91
CA VAL A 154 0.73 -8.92 12.42
C VAL A 154 -0.27 -8.67 13.55
N VAL A 155 -0.80 -7.44 13.63
CA VAL A 155 -1.97 -7.12 14.44
C VAL A 155 -3.21 -7.27 13.57
N TRP A 156 -4.14 -8.12 13.99
CA TRP A 156 -5.28 -8.54 13.18
C TRP A 156 -6.59 -7.84 13.54
N GLY A 157 -7.40 -7.56 12.53
CA GLY A 157 -8.79 -7.15 12.64
C GLY A 157 -9.71 -8.20 12.03
N GLY A 158 -11.00 -8.10 12.34
CA GLY A 158 -12.03 -8.98 11.81
C GLY A 158 -13.32 -8.89 12.62
N SER A 159 -14.42 -9.38 12.05
CA SER A 159 -15.73 -9.24 12.67
C SER A 159 -16.54 -10.53 12.59
N PHE A 160 -17.28 -10.83 13.65
CA PHE A 160 -18.07 -12.04 13.79
C PHE A 160 -19.51 -11.73 14.17
N LEU A 161 -20.44 -12.46 13.57
CA LEU A 161 -21.79 -12.63 14.10
C LEU A 161 -21.82 -13.88 14.98
N ILE A 162 -22.08 -13.70 16.26
CA ILE A 162 -22.23 -14.78 17.23
C ILE A 162 -23.70 -15.14 17.34
N LYS A 163 -23.99 -16.43 17.15
CA LYS A 163 -25.33 -16.99 17.26
C LYS A 163 -25.47 -17.89 18.46
N GLN A 164 -26.68 -18.02 18.99
CA GLN A 164 -26.99 -18.96 20.07
C GLN A 164 -28.21 -19.80 19.73
N GLU A 165 -28.02 -21.12 19.68
CA GLU A 165 -29.08 -22.11 19.47
C GLU A 165 -28.95 -23.19 20.56
N ASN A 166 -30.01 -23.42 21.33
CA ASN A 166 -30.06 -24.44 22.40
C ASN A 166 -28.81 -24.42 23.32
N GLU A 167 -28.48 -23.23 23.86
CA GLU A 167 -27.32 -22.96 24.73
C GLU A 167 -25.93 -23.12 24.09
N LYS A 168 -25.85 -23.63 22.85
CA LYS A 168 -24.61 -23.73 22.09
C LYS A 168 -24.37 -22.45 21.28
N LYS A 169 -23.15 -21.92 21.37
CA LYS A 169 -22.73 -20.75 20.60
C LYS A 169 -22.06 -21.17 19.31
N THR A 170 -22.45 -20.56 18.20
CA THR A 170 -21.78 -20.65 16.90
C THR A 170 -21.35 -19.26 16.46
N SER A 171 -20.50 -19.18 15.44
CA SER A 171 -20.07 -17.90 14.89
C SER A 171 -19.98 -17.95 13.38
N ILE A 172 -20.25 -16.81 12.77
CA ILE A 172 -20.10 -16.57 11.34
C ILE A 172 -19.14 -15.39 11.18
N ILE A 173 -18.12 -15.53 10.36
CA ILE A 173 -17.25 -14.42 9.97
C ILE A 173 -18.07 -13.47 9.09
N THR A 174 -18.22 -12.22 9.53
CA THR A 174 -18.92 -11.17 8.78
C THR A 174 -17.97 -10.19 8.12
N GLU A 175 -16.73 -10.15 8.60
CA GLU A 175 -15.63 -9.42 7.99
C GLU A 175 -14.38 -10.28 8.13
N ASP A 176 -13.76 -10.62 6.99
CA ASP A 176 -12.58 -11.48 6.93
C ASP A 176 -11.43 -10.90 7.77
N PHE A 177 -10.44 -11.72 8.10
CA PHE A 177 -9.27 -11.23 8.80
C PHE A 177 -8.45 -10.28 7.94
N TYR A 178 -8.16 -9.09 8.46
CA TYR A 178 -7.32 -8.08 7.81
C TYR A 178 -6.22 -7.57 8.73
N PRO A 179 -5.04 -7.20 8.21
CA PRO A 179 -4.00 -6.61 9.03
C PRO A 179 -4.40 -5.17 9.42
N ILE A 180 -4.38 -4.88 10.71
CA ILE A 180 -4.46 -3.51 11.27
C ILE A 180 -3.08 -2.86 11.26
N SER A 181 -2.01 -3.64 11.46
CA SER A 181 -0.62 -3.20 11.29
C SER A 181 -0.19 -3.25 9.81
N ASP A 182 1.03 -2.79 9.49
CA ASP A 182 1.56 -2.82 8.11
C ASP A 182 1.38 -4.22 7.47
N ALA A 183 0.73 -4.24 6.30
CA ALA A 183 0.41 -5.46 5.56
C ALA A 183 1.64 -6.08 4.87
N SER A 184 2.80 -5.41 4.90
CA SER A 184 4.07 -5.94 4.38
C SER A 184 4.50 -7.23 5.11
N THR A 185 4.29 -7.33 6.42
CA THR A 185 4.61 -8.51 7.26
C THR A 185 3.67 -9.71 7.07
N TYR A 186 2.48 -9.50 6.49
CA TYR A 186 1.54 -10.57 6.13
C TYR A 186 1.90 -11.25 4.80
N ARG A 187 2.46 -10.51 3.84
CA ARG A 187 2.68 -11.01 2.46
C ARG A 187 3.79 -12.06 2.34
N GLU A 188 4.58 -12.30 3.38
CA GLU A 188 5.78 -13.15 3.28
C GLU A 188 5.66 -14.59 3.84
N SER A 189 4.71 -14.95 4.72
CA SER A 189 5.05 -16.03 5.67
C SER A 189 4.44 -17.46 5.54
N SER A 190 3.46 -17.79 4.68
CA SER A 190 3.05 -19.22 4.59
C SER A 190 2.66 -19.75 3.20
N HIS A 191 1.69 -19.15 2.50
CA HIS A 191 1.24 -19.67 1.20
C HIS A 191 2.13 -19.24 0.03
N ASN A 192 2.73 -18.05 0.14
CA ASN A 192 3.71 -17.58 -0.83
C ASN A 192 5.04 -18.34 -0.72
N ALA A 193 5.41 -18.85 0.45
CA ALA A 193 6.72 -19.46 0.66
C ALA A 193 6.97 -20.63 -0.30
N LEU A 194 6.03 -21.57 -0.44
CA LEU A 194 6.19 -22.75 -1.32
C LEU A 194 6.07 -22.39 -2.81
N VAL A 195 5.21 -21.43 -3.16
CA VAL A 195 5.12 -20.91 -4.54
C VAL A 195 6.42 -20.18 -4.92
N VAL A 196 6.95 -19.36 -4.01
CA VAL A 196 8.21 -18.64 -4.17
C VAL A 196 9.38 -19.61 -4.21
N GLU A 197 9.38 -20.68 -3.41
CA GLU A 197 10.39 -21.74 -3.47
C GLU A 197 10.39 -22.43 -4.84
N THR A 198 9.20 -22.71 -5.38
CA THR A 198 9.04 -23.26 -6.73
C THR A 198 9.60 -22.30 -7.79
N LEU A 199 9.27 -21.01 -7.69
CA LEU A 199 9.82 -19.98 -8.57
C LEU A 199 11.33 -19.83 -8.38
N GLN A 200 11.86 -20.00 -7.17
CA GLN A 200 13.29 -19.93 -6.89
C GLN A 200 14.03 -21.11 -7.52
N LYS A 201 13.49 -22.33 -7.46
CA LYS A 201 14.00 -23.49 -8.22
C LYS A 201 14.08 -23.19 -9.72
N TYR A 202 13.03 -22.56 -10.28
CA TYR A 202 13.03 -22.11 -11.68
C TYR A 202 14.10 -21.03 -11.97
N MET A 203 14.17 -20.00 -11.13
CA MET A 203 15.08 -18.87 -11.30
C MET A 203 16.54 -19.34 -11.16
N GLU A 204 16.91 -19.97 -10.06
CA GLU A 204 18.27 -20.48 -9.85
C GLU A 204 18.64 -21.57 -10.86
N GLY A 205 17.70 -22.47 -11.16
CA GLY A 205 17.87 -23.51 -12.16
C GLY A 205 18.31 -22.96 -13.50
N SER A 206 17.64 -21.88 -13.95
CA SER A 206 17.94 -21.22 -15.22
C SER A 206 19.11 -20.23 -15.16
N SER A 207 19.37 -19.59 -14.02
CA SER A 207 20.46 -18.61 -13.85
C SER A 207 21.84 -19.25 -13.62
N TYR A 208 21.88 -20.46 -13.06
CA TYR A 208 23.12 -21.17 -12.70
C TYR A 208 23.28 -22.49 -13.45
N ASN A 209 22.54 -22.71 -14.53
CA ASN A 209 22.62 -23.92 -15.36
C ASN A 209 22.41 -25.24 -14.56
N LYS A 210 21.55 -25.19 -13.53
CA LYS A 210 21.23 -26.36 -12.68
C LYS A 210 20.00 -27.08 -13.24
N ARG A 211 20.20 -27.90 -14.28
CA ARG A 211 19.12 -28.58 -15.03
C ARG A 211 18.12 -29.34 -14.16
N GLU A 212 18.60 -30.12 -13.20
CA GLU A 212 17.75 -30.92 -12.29
C GLU A 212 16.87 -30.04 -11.40
N MET A 213 17.43 -28.95 -10.87
CA MET A 213 16.70 -27.97 -10.07
C MET A 213 15.64 -27.26 -10.91
N LEU A 214 15.98 -26.86 -12.14
CA LEU A 214 15.04 -26.24 -13.07
C LEU A 214 13.86 -27.19 -13.38
N LEU A 215 14.15 -28.45 -13.69
CA LEU A 215 13.13 -29.47 -13.95
C LEU A 215 12.21 -29.67 -12.74
N SER A 216 12.77 -29.67 -11.53
CA SER A 216 12.00 -29.86 -10.30
C SER A 216 10.95 -28.77 -10.04
N ALA A 217 11.05 -27.60 -10.68
CA ALA A 217 10.06 -26.53 -10.56
C ALA A 217 8.78 -26.80 -11.39
N PHE A 218 8.86 -27.68 -12.40
CA PHE A 218 7.75 -27.96 -13.31
C PHE A 218 7.03 -29.27 -12.93
N ALA A 219 5.75 -29.34 -13.27
CA ALA A 219 5.05 -30.61 -13.35
C ALA A 219 5.53 -31.37 -14.60
N ASP A 220 5.56 -32.70 -14.56
CA ASP A 220 6.08 -33.52 -15.66
C ASP A 220 5.36 -33.27 -16.99
N ASN A 221 4.05 -32.98 -16.92
CA ASN A 221 3.19 -32.68 -18.07
C ASN A 221 3.00 -31.17 -18.34
N ALA A 222 3.82 -30.31 -17.73
CA ALA A 222 3.70 -28.87 -17.94
C ALA A 222 3.96 -28.50 -19.42
N THR A 223 3.26 -27.47 -19.90
CA THR A 223 3.45 -26.98 -21.28
C THR A 223 3.99 -25.56 -21.28
N LEU A 224 5.07 -25.33 -22.03
CA LEU A 224 5.66 -24.01 -22.20
C LEU A 224 5.32 -23.48 -23.59
N TYR A 225 4.57 -22.38 -23.63
CA TYR A 225 4.09 -21.70 -24.83
C TYR A 225 5.03 -20.54 -25.15
N LEU A 226 6.04 -20.78 -26.00
CA LEU A 226 7.12 -19.83 -26.26
C LEU A 226 7.24 -19.51 -27.75
N THR A 227 7.96 -18.44 -28.05
CA THR A 227 8.39 -18.11 -29.40
C THR A 227 9.80 -18.67 -29.63
N ASN A 228 10.03 -19.38 -30.74
CA ASN A 228 11.35 -19.88 -31.11
C ASN A 228 12.25 -18.74 -31.65
N ARG A 229 13.46 -19.07 -32.12
CA ARG A 229 14.40 -18.06 -32.66
C ARG A 229 13.93 -17.43 -33.96
N ASP A 230 13.09 -18.12 -34.72
CA ASP A 230 12.57 -17.68 -36.02
C ASP A 230 11.33 -16.78 -35.88
N GLY A 231 10.82 -16.62 -34.64
CA GLY A 231 9.64 -15.80 -34.36
C GLY A 231 8.32 -16.59 -34.31
N ASP A 232 8.37 -17.91 -34.50
CA ASP A 232 7.20 -18.76 -34.52
C ASP A 232 6.81 -19.27 -33.13
N PHE A 233 5.50 -19.42 -32.92
CA PHE A 233 4.96 -20.09 -31.75
C PHE A 233 5.37 -21.58 -31.74
N LYS A 234 5.88 -22.03 -30.59
CA LYS A 234 6.24 -23.43 -30.35
C LYS A 234 5.92 -23.84 -28.91
N ARG A 235 5.43 -25.06 -28.75
CA ARG A 235 5.27 -25.72 -27.45
C ARG A 235 6.55 -26.46 -27.08
N TYR A 236 6.97 -26.33 -25.84
CA TYR A 236 8.08 -27.08 -25.26
C TYR A 236 7.61 -27.82 -24.00
N SER A 237 8.14 -29.02 -23.81
CA SER A 237 8.12 -29.73 -22.53
C SER A 237 9.15 -29.14 -21.56
N PRO A 238 9.07 -29.45 -20.25
CA PRO A 238 10.07 -29.01 -19.28
C PRO A 238 11.48 -29.50 -19.62
N SER A 239 11.60 -30.73 -20.14
CA SER A 239 12.87 -31.32 -20.58
C SER A 239 13.51 -30.54 -21.73
N GLU A 240 12.74 -30.27 -22.79
CA GLU A 240 13.23 -29.50 -23.95
C GLU A 240 13.65 -28.07 -23.57
N TYR A 241 12.93 -27.44 -22.64
CA TYR A 241 13.29 -26.12 -22.13
C TYR A 241 14.54 -26.15 -21.25
N ALA A 242 14.66 -27.13 -20.37
CA ALA A 242 15.84 -27.27 -19.51
C ALA A 242 17.12 -27.54 -20.33
N ASP A 243 16.98 -28.16 -21.49
CA ASP A 243 18.07 -28.38 -22.44
C ASP A 243 18.61 -27.09 -23.08
N PHE A 244 17.92 -25.95 -22.96
CA PHE A 244 18.47 -24.64 -23.36
C PHE A 244 19.70 -24.26 -22.53
N PHE A 245 19.86 -24.86 -21.36
CA PHE A 245 20.94 -24.58 -20.40
C PHE A 245 22.00 -25.69 -20.32
N LYS A 246 21.89 -26.75 -21.14
CA LYS A 246 22.71 -27.97 -21.02
C LYS A 246 24.20 -27.79 -21.33
N ASN A 247 24.54 -26.84 -22.21
CA ASN A 247 25.91 -26.63 -22.70
C ASN A 247 26.71 -25.65 -21.83
N ALA A 248 26.10 -25.10 -20.78
CA ALA A 248 26.74 -24.13 -19.90
C ALA A 248 27.25 -24.81 -18.62
N GLU A 249 28.30 -24.23 -18.01
CA GLU A 249 28.94 -24.76 -16.81
C GLU A 249 27.96 -24.79 -15.62
N LYS A 250 27.73 -25.98 -15.04
CA LYS A 250 26.81 -26.18 -13.92
C LYS A 250 27.28 -25.38 -12.69
N GLY A 251 26.38 -24.58 -12.11
CA GLY A 251 26.64 -23.77 -10.93
C GLY A 251 27.22 -22.38 -11.23
N LYS A 252 27.61 -22.09 -12.48
CA LYS A 252 28.11 -20.77 -12.87
C LYS A 252 26.98 -19.84 -13.28
N PHE A 253 26.99 -18.63 -12.75
CA PHE A 253 26.03 -17.59 -13.15
C PHE A 253 26.20 -17.25 -14.64
N ASN A 254 25.13 -17.37 -15.41
CA ASN A 254 25.14 -17.15 -16.86
C ASN A 254 24.71 -15.72 -17.26
N GLY A 255 24.57 -14.82 -16.30
CA GLY A 255 24.11 -13.44 -16.51
C GLY A 255 22.59 -13.29 -16.67
N ARG A 256 21.83 -14.37 -16.47
CA ARG A 256 20.36 -14.33 -16.42
C ARG A 256 19.92 -13.93 -15.02
N GLU A 257 19.51 -12.69 -14.84
CA GLU A 257 18.91 -12.19 -13.59
C GLU A 257 17.40 -12.44 -13.61
N ALA A 258 16.84 -12.85 -12.47
CA ALA A 258 15.41 -13.11 -12.35
C ALA A 258 14.83 -12.37 -11.15
N LYS A 259 13.65 -11.76 -11.33
CA LYS A 259 12.94 -11.02 -10.28
C LYS A 259 11.45 -11.34 -10.31
N VAL A 260 10.92 -11.85 -9.20
CA VAL A 260 9.48 -12.03 -9.05
C VAL A 260 8.81 -10.66 -8.97
N LEU A 261 7.89 -10.38 -9.90
CA LEU A 261 7.17 -9.11 -9.96
C LEU A 261 5.81 -9.19 -9.25
N LYS A 262 5.14 -10.33 -9.37
CA LYS A 262 3.83 -10.56 -8.76
C LYS A 262 3.57 -12.05 -8.57
N VAL A 263 2.97 -12.41 -7.45
CA VAL A 263 2.38 -13.72 -7.19
C VAL A 263 0.95 -13.49 -6.73
N SER A 264 0.02 -14.32 -7.20
CA SER A 264 -1.37 -14.34 -6.73
C SER A 264 -1.78 -15.78 -6.53
N VAL A 265 -2.17 -16.14 -5.31
CA VAL A 265 -2.58 -17.48 -4.93
C VAL A 265 -4.08 -17.47 -4.65
N THR A 266 -4.80 -18.47 -5.15
CA THR A 266 -6.22 -18.71 -4.86
C THR A 266 -6.40 -20.20 -4.63
N ASN A 267 -6.65 -20.60 -3.38
CA ASN A 267 -6.78 -22.01 -2.98
C ASN A 267 -5.58 -22.86 -3.46
N ASP A 268 -5.81 -23.72 -4.45
CA ASP A 268 -4.85 -24.69 -4.97
C ASP A 268 -4.25 -24.28 -6.33
N ILE A 269 -4.49 -23.05 -6.78
CA ILE A 269 -3.88 -22.45 -7.98
C ILE A 269 -3.10 -21.18 -7.63
N ALA A 270 -2.09 -20.88 -8.45
CA ALA A 270 -1.37 -19.62 -8.37
C ALA A 270 -0.98 -19.12 -9.76
N THR A 271 -0.90 -17.80 -9.88
CA THR A 271 -0.27 -17.15 -11.03
C THR A 271 0.96 -16.39 -10.57
N ALA A 272 2.00 -16.39 -11.39
CA ALA A 272 3.19 -15.60 -11.13
C ALA A 272 3.65 -14.86 -12.37
N LYS A 273 4.19 -13.66 -12.15
CA LYS A 273 4.87 -12.84 -13.15
C LYS A 273 6.31 -12.65 -12.71
N VAL A 274 7.26 -13.06 -13.54
CA VAL A 274 8.69 -12.95 -13.26
C VAL A 274 9.35 -12.19 -14.41
N GLU A 275 10.19 -11.21 -14.06
CA GLU A 275 11.09 -10.56 -14.99
C GLU A 275 12.37 -11.38 -15.11
N ILE A 276 12.81 -11.63 -16.34
CA ILE A 276 14.09 -12.25 -16.63
C ILE A 276 14.91 -11.27 -17.46
N ALA A 277 16.06 -10.83 -16.96
CA ALA A 277 16.99 -10.00 -17.70
C ALA A 277 18.24 -10.78 -18.09
N GLY A 278 18.76 -10.53 -19.29
CA GLY A 278 20.04 -11.06 -19.73
C GLY A 278 21.24 -10.29 -19.20
N PRO A 279 22.47 -10.67 -19.59
CA PRO A 279 23.68 -9.95 -19.23
C PRO A 279 23.56 -8.45 -19.56
N ASN A 280 23.91 -7.59 -18.61
CA ASN A 280 23.77 -6.13 -18.70
C ASN A 280 22.35 -5.67 -19.07
N ARG A 281 21.34 -6.49 -18.79
CA ARG A 281 19.93 -6.30 -19.17
C ARG A 281 19.72 -6.07 -20.68
N ALA A 282 20.62 -6.57 -21.53
CA ALA A 282 20.56 -6.39 -23.00
C ALA A 282 19.25 -6.90 -23.65
N TRP A 283 18.57 -7.80 -22.94
CA TRP A 283 17.21 -8.20 -23.23
C TRP A 283 16.48 -8.44 -21.91
N VAL A 284 15.17 -8.22 -21.92
CA VAL A 284 14.29 -8.49 -20.79
C VAL A 284 13.11 -9.30 -21.30
N TYR A 285 12.73 -10.33 -20.56
CA TYR A 285 11.54 -11.12 -20.77
C TYR A 285 10.61 -10.97 -19.58
N ILE A 286 9.32 -10.98 -19.88
CA ILE A 286 8.29 -11.23 -18.87
C ILE A 286 7.84 -12.66 -19.04
N ASP A 287 8.08 -13.45 -18.00
CA ASP A 287 7.57 -14.79 -17.86
C ASP A 287 6.26 -14.76 -17.07
N LEU A 288 5.26 -15.48 -17.56
CA LEU A 288 4.01 -15.72 -16.87
C LEU A 288 3.85 -17.20 -16.59
N PHE A 289 3.45 -17.52 -15.37
CA PHE A 289 3.29 -18.89 -14.88
C PHE A 289 1.88 -19.12 -14.39
N LEU A 290 1.38 -20.32 -14.66
CA LEU A 290 0.28 -20.94 -13.94
C LEU A 290 0.86 -22.10 -13.11
N LEU A 291 0.60 -22.08 -11.81
CA LEU A 291 1.05 -23.09 -10.88
C LEU A 291 -0.14 -23.79 -10.23
N LYS A 292 0.06 -25.05 -9.86
CA LYS A 292 -0.92 -25.88 -9.16
C LYS A 292 -0.30 -26.45 -7.89
N LYS A 293 -1.08 -26.49 -6.82
CA LYS A 293 -0.72 -27.19 -5.59
C LYS A 293 -0.91 -28.70 -5.78
N PHE A 294 0.16 -29.44 -5.54
CA PHE A 294 0.16 -30.89 -5.38
C PHE A 294 0.23 -31.20 -3.87
N LYS A 295 0.06 -32.48 -3.48
CA LYS A 295 -0.07 -32.89 -2.07
C LYS A 295 0.93 -32.20 -1.12
N ASN A 296 2.22 -32.14 -1.51
CA ASN A 296 3.30 -31.60 -0.67
C ASN A 296 4.12 -30.48 -1.32
N ASP A 297 3.77 -30.03 -2.53
CA ASP A 297 4.59 -29.05 -3.27
C ASP A 297 3.74 -28.23 -4.24
N TRP A 298 4.28 -27.13 -4.73
CA TRP A 298 3.73 -26.40 -5.87
C TRP A 298 4.55 -26.73 -7.11
N LYS A 299 3.89 -26.79 -8.27
CA LYS A 299 4.57 -26.98 -9.56
C LYS A 299 4.05 -26.01 -10.60
N ILE A 300 4.94 -25.55 -11.46
CA ILE A 300 4.57 -24.83 -12.68
C ILE A 300 3.94 -25.83 -13.64
N ILE A 301 2.67 -25.61 -13.99
CA ILE A 301 1.92 -26.44 -14.96
C ILE A 301 1.83 -25.79 -16.34
N SER A 302 2.02 -24.48 -16.43
CA SER A 302 2.11 -23.76 -17.70
C SER A 302 2.99 -22.53 -17.58
N LYS A 303 3.71 -22.23 -18.66
CA LYS A 303 4.53 -21.03 -18.78
C LYS A 303 4.33 -20.40 -20.15
N THR A 304 4.31 -19.07 -20.20
CA THR A 304 4.60 -18.33 -21.43
C THR A 304 5.64 -17.26 -21.16
N ALA A 305 6.20 -16.68 -22.21
CA ALA A 305 7.14 -15.58 -22.11
C ALA A 305 7.02 -14.67 -23.32
N THR A 306 7.24 -13.38 -23.09
CA THR A 306 7.44 -12.44 -24.18
C THR A 306 8.65 -11.57 -23.93
N ARG A 307 9.37 -11.23 -25.00
CA ARG A 307 10.44 -10.25 -24.92
C ARG A 307 9.78 -8.89 -24.77
N VAL A 308 10.09 -8.23 -23.67
CA VAL A 308 9.76 -6.82 -23.51
C VAL A 308 10.99 -6.04 -23.99
N GLY A 309 10.79 -5.12 -24.94
CA GLY A 309 11.86 -4.24 -25.42
C GLY A 309 12.59 -3.63 -24.23
N ASN A 310 13.90 -3.38 -24.38
CA ASN A 310 14.82 -2.97 -23.33
C ASN A 310 14.13 -2.04 -22.30
N ILE A 311 13.65 -2.56 -21.16
CA ILE A 311 13.09 -1.76 -20.04
C ILE A 311 14.26 -1.13 -19.28
N ALA A 312 15.34 -0.76 -19.99
CA ALA A 312 16.36 0.11 -19.48
C ALA A 312 15.83 1.54 -19.60
N LYS A 313 15.05 1.93 -18.58
CA LYS A 313 14.59 3.29 -18.29
C LYS A 313 13.61 3.84 -19.34
N ASN A 314 12.35 3.40 -19.31
CA ASN A 314 11.22 4.06 -19.99
C ASN A 314 10.23 4.57 -18.94
N ALA A 315 10.71 5.32 -17.94
CA ALA A 315 9.84 5.94 -16.95
C ALA A 315 10.03 7.46 -16.92
N VAL A 316 8.92 8.16 -16.69
CA VAL A 316 8.89 9.60 -16.44
C VAL A 316 8.27 9.83 -15.07
N LEU A 317 8.87 10.71 -14.28
CA LEU A 317 8.40 11.07 -12.95
C LEU A 317 7.61 12.37 -13.02
N PHE A 318 6.31 12.33 -12.71
CA PHE A 318 5.48 13.53 -12.63
C PHE A 318 5.51 14.08 -11.22
N VAL A 319 5.92 15.33 -11.07
CA VAL A 319 5.92 16.03 -9.78
C VAL A 319 4.63 16.83 -9.67
N VAL A 320 3.88 16.56 -8.60
CA VAL A 320 2.60 17.19 -8.26
C VAL A 320 2.61 17.63 -6.79
N SER A 321 1.69 18.51 -6.40
CA SER A 321 1.61 19.06 -5.05
C SER A 321 0.44 18.49 -4.24
N ASN A 322 0.62 18.37 -2.92
CA ASN A 322 -0.46 18.08 -1.98
C ASN A 322 -1.22 19.34 -1.52
N ALA A 323 -0.94 20.53 -2.07
CA ALA A 323 -1.57 21.77 -1.62
C ALA A 323 -3.03 21.87 -2.10
N HIS A 324 -3.97 21.81 -1.15
CA HIS A 324 -5.41 21.92 -1.41
C HIS A 324 -5.91 23.36 -1.48
N TYR A 325 -5.18 24.29 -0.87
CA TYR A 325 -5.54 25.70 -0.79
C TYR A 325 -4.34 26.59 -1.07
N TYR A 326 -4.60 27.83 -1.47
CA TYR A 326 -3.58 28.86 -1.62
C TYR A 326 -3.07 29.29 -0.24
N ALA A 327 -1.86 28.84 0.12
CA ALA A 327 -1.23 29.07 1.44
C ALA A 327 -2.21 28.76 2.60
N ASN A 328 -2.41 29.72 3.51
CA ASN A 328 -3.27 29.59 4.70
C ASN A 328 -4.69 30.14 4.48
N THR A 329 -5.15 30.22 3.22
CA THR A 329 -6.50 30.71 2.88
C THR A 329 -7.46 29.56 2.64
N ASP A 330 -8.76 29.86 2.57
CA ASP A 330 -9.80 28.89 2.17
C ASP A 330 -10.02 28.83 0.65
N ILE A 331 -9.16 29.47 -0.14
CA ILE A 331 -9.29 29.51 -1.61
C ILE A 331 -8.74 28.19 -2.16
N PRO A 332 -9.57 27.33 -2.78
CA PRO A 332 -9.12 26.04 -3.26
C PRO A 332 -8.16 26.18 -4.43
N THR A 333 -7.20 25.28 -4.51
CA THR A 333 -6.29 25.12 -5.64
C THR A 333 -6.10 23.65 -5.97
N GLY A 334 -5.33 23.36 -7.00
CA GLY A 334 -5.04 21.99 -7.40
C GLY A 334 -4.00 21.88 -8.49
N ASN A 335 -3.58 20.65 -8.74
CA ASN A 335 -2.76 20.32 -9.89
C ASN A 335 -3.64 20.37 -11.14
N SER A 336 -3.11 20.93 -12.23
CA SER A 336 -3.89 21.10 -13.46
C SER A 336 -4.19 19.75 -14.10
N PHE A 337 -5.44 19.29 -14.02
CA PHE A 337 -5.85 17.99 -14.57
C PHE A 337 -5.63 17.92 -16.07
N SER A 338 -5.90 19.01 -16.78
CA SER A 338 -5.66 19.12 -18.23
C SER A 338 -4.16 18.97 -18.57
N GLU A 339 -3.26 19.54 -17.78
CA GLU A 339 -1.81 19.37 -17.99
C GLU A 339 -1.38 17.92 -17.75
N ILE A 340 -1.86 17.31 -16.65
CA ILE A 340 -1.56 15.91 -16.33
C ILE A 340 -2.00 15.00 -17.48
N ILE A 341 -3.26 15.06 -17.90
CA ILE A 341 -3.79 14.11 -18.90
C ILE A 341 -3.14 14.31 -20.27
N ASN A 342 -2.85 15.55 -20.68
CA ASN A 342 -2.19 15.82 -21.96
C ASN A 342 -0.77 15.27 -21.99
N ALA A 343 -0.03 15.36 -20.89
CA ALA A 343 1.30 14.76 -20.79
C ALA A 343 1.23 13.23 -20.64
N TYR A 344 0.36 12.74 -19.75
CA TYR A 344 0.19 11.32 -19.46
C TYR A 344 -0.23 10.53 -20.69
N ASP A 345 -1.15 11.03 -21.51
CA ASP A 345 -1.61 10.37 -22.73
C ASP A 345 -0.47 10.20 -23.75
N VAL A 346 0.38 11.21 -23.91
CA VAL A 346 1.55 11.18 -24.81
C VAL A 346 2.54 10.10 -24.36
N PHE A 347 2.94 10.11 -23.08
CA PHE A 347 3.88 9.13 -22.55
C PHE A 347 3.31 7.72 -22.54
N LYS A 348 2.03 7.54 -22.18
CA LYS A 348 1.34 6.24 -22.20
C LYS A 348 1.31 5.64 -23.60
N LYS A 349 0.98 6.43 -24.63
CA LYS A 349 0.99 5.98 -26.04
C LYS A 349 2.40 5.60 -26.53
N ALA A 350 3.42 6.26 -26.00
CA ALA A 350 4.83 5.94 -26.28
C ALA A 350 5.39 4.83 -25.38
N ASN A 351 4.54 4.09 -24.65
CA ASN A 351 4.91 2.98 -23.76
C ASN A 351 5.88 3.37 -22.61
N TYR A 352 5.83 4.62 -22.16
CA TYR A 352 6.49 5.03 -20.93
C TYR A 352 5.64 4.68 -19.71
N LYS A 353 6.29 4.22 -18.65
CA LYS A 353 5.73 4.19 -17.30
C LYS A 353 5.70 5.62 -16.75
N ILE A 354 4.61 6.00 -16.09
CA ILE A 354 4.50 7.28 -15.41
C ILE A 354 4.25 7.00 -13.94
N ASP A 355 5.14 7.49 -13.07
CA ASP A 355 4.92 7.53 -11.63
C ASP A 355 4.66 8.98 -11.20
N PHE A 356 3.85 9.16 -10.16
CA PHE A 356 3.58 10.46 -9.55
C PHE A 356 4.31 10.55 -8.22
N VAL A 357 4.96 11.68 -7.96
CA VAL A 357 5.52 12.01 -6.66
C VAL A 357 4.92 13.33 -6.16
N SER A 358 4.61 13.37 -4.87
CA SER A 358 4.22 14.58 -4.17
C SER A 358 5.01 14.73 -2.87
N PRO A 359 5.16 15.95 -2.31
CA PRO A 359 5.96 16.18 -1.11
C PRO A 359 5.66 15.23 0.06
N LYS A 360 4.40 14.83 0.25
CA LYS A 360 3.95 13.95 1.33
C LYS A 360 3.55 12.54 0.84
N GLY A 361 3.60 12.27 -0.46
CA GLY A 361 2.91 11.12 -1.04
C GLY A 361 1.39 11.20 -0.90
N GLY A 362 0.69 10.12 -1.19
CA GLY A 362 -0.76 10.02 -1.02
C GLY A 362 -1.55 10.83 -2.04
N ALA A 363 -2.74 11.29 -1.64
CA ALA A 363 -3.68 11.94 -2.55
C ALA A 363 -3.30 13.39 -2.87
N VAL A 364 -3.60 13.81 -4.10
CA VAL A 364 -3.38 15.19 -4.54
C VAL A 364 -4.68 15.83 -5.07
N PRO A 365 -4.90 17.13 -4.83
CA PRO A 365 -6.04 17.86 -5.37
C PRO A 365 -5.88 18.14 -6.86
N LEU A 366 -7.00 18.14 -7.58
CA LEU A 366 -7.06 18.38 -9.02
C LEU A 366 -7.89 19.63 -9.33
N ALA A 367 -7.45 20.41 -10.30
CA ALA A 367 -8.12 21.59 -10.80
C ALA A 367 -8.40 21.46 -12.31
N TYR A 368 -9.33 22.28 -12.82
CA TYR A 368 -9.64 22.37 -14.25
C TYR A 368 -10.14 21.07 -14.90
N ILE A 369 -10.90 20.26 -14.14
CA ILE A 369 -11.59 19.09 -14.69
C ILE A 369 -12.73 19.58 -15.58
N ASN A 370 -12.76 19.12 -16.83
CA ASN A 370 -13.82 19.45 -17.80
C ASN A 370 -14.38 18.15 -18.39
N THR A 371 -15.57 17.73 -17.98
CA THR A 371 -16.19 16.48 -18.47
C THR A 371 -16.79 16.58 -19.86
N SER A 372 -16.84 17.78 -20.45
CA SER A 372 -17.24 17.99 -21.84
C SER A 372 -16.09 17.70 -22.81
N ASP A 373 -14.84 17.72 -22.34
CA ASP A 373 -13.68 17.26 -23.10
C ASP A 373 -13.56 15.72 -23.00
N GLU A 374 -13.47 15.04 -24.14
CA GLU A 374 -13.48 13.58 -24.19
C GLU A 374 -12.27 12.95 -23.49
N MET A 375 -11.09 13.58 -23.60
CA MET A 375 -9.87 13.07 -22.98
C MET A 375 -9.95 13.21 -21.45
N SER A 376 -10.38 14.36 -20.98
CA SER A 376 -10.63 14.64 -19.56
C SER A 376 -11.66 13.68 -18.98
N LYS A 377 -12.80 13.48 -19.67
CA LYS A 377 -13.81 12.50 -19.25
C LYS A 377 -13.23 11.08 -19.20
N LYS A 378 -12.52 10.65 -20.24
CA LYS A 378 -11.89 9.32 -20.31
C LYS A 378 -10.97 9.06 -19.12
N TYR A 379 -10.07 9.99 -18.80
CA TYR A 379 -9.12 9.81 -17.70
C TYR A 379 -9.74 10.01 -16.33
N LEU A 380 -10.76 10.86 -16.20
CA LEU A 380 -11.49 11.03 -14.95
C LEU A 380 -12.17 9.73 -14.49
N TYR A 381 -12.64 8.91 -15.45
CA TYR A 381 -13.25 7.60 -15.18
C TYR A 381 -12.27 6.41 -15.32
N ASP A 382 -10.98 6.66 -15.56
CA ASP A 382 -9.95 5.61 -15.54
C ASP A 382 -9.54 5.34 -14.08
N THR A 383 -10.07 4.25 -13.49
CA THR A 383 -9.83 3.89 -12.09
C THR A 383 -8.35 3.69 -11.79
N GLN A 384 -7.56 3.13 -12.73
CA GLN A 384 -6.14 2.90 -12.52
C GLN A 384 -5.37 4.22 -12.46
N PHE A 385 -5.67 5.12 -13.39
CA PHE A 385 -5.07 6.45 -13.44
C PHE A 385 -5.45 7.30 -12.21
N MET A 386 -6.74 7.34 -11.86
CA MET A 386 -7.19 8.09 -10.68
C MET A 386 -6.64 7.49 -9.38
N ASN A 387 -6.46 6.17 -9.31
CA ASN A 387 -5.80 5.54 -8.16
C ASN A 387 -4.31 5.91 -8.07
N ALA A 388 -3.62 6.15 -9.20
CA ALA A 388 -2.25 6.63 -9.19
C ALA A 388 -2.13 8.07 -8.65
N LEU A 389 -3.11 8.94 -8.94
CA LEU A 389 -3.20 10.30 -8.37
C LEU A 389 -3.64 10.29 -6.90
N LYS A 390 -4.43 9.29 -6.48
CA LYS A 390 -4.80 9.09 -5.07
C LYS A 390 -3.64 8.55 -4.22
N ASN A 391 -2.71 7.81 -4.82
CA ASN A 391 -1.60 7.15 -4.13
C ASN A 391 -0.27 7.56 -4.77
N THR A 392 -0.02 8.87 -4.85
CA THR A 392 1.30 9.36 -5.30
C THR A 392 2.37 8.87 -4.33
N LYS A 393 3.57 8.60 -4.86
CA LYS A 393 4.71 8.21 -4.06
C LYS A 393 5.20 9.39 -3.23
N SER A 394 5.72 9.11 -2.04
CA SER A 394 6.56 10.05 -1.31
C SER A 394 7.96 10.11 -1.94
N PRO A 395 8.75 11.16 -1.71
CA PRO A 395 10.11 11.26 -2.26
C PRO A 395 11.02 10.10 -1.84
N LEU A 396 10.79 9.51 -0.66
CA LEU A 396 11.59 8.39 -0.14
C LEU A 396 11.40 7.09 -0.93
N GLU A 397 10.31 6.95 -1.67
CA GLU A 397 9.99 5.76 -2.48
C GLU A 397 10.54 5.87 -3.92
N ILE A 398 11.25 6.96 -4.23
CA ILE A 398 11.74 7.25 -5.56
C ILE A 398 13.21 6.86 -5.70
N ASP A 399 13.45 5.87 -6.55
CA ASP A 399 14.77 5.59 -7.11
C ASP A 399 14.96 6.39 -8.40
N ALA A 400 15.77 7.46 -8.32
CA ALA A 400 16.08 8.35 -9.44
C ALA A 400 16.63 7.60 -10.67
N SER A 401 17.30 6.46 -10.49
CA SER A 401 17.93 5.71 -11.59
C SER A 401 16.92 5.09 -12.56
N GLN A 402 15.66 4.98 -12.15
CA GLN A 402 14.58 4.40 -12.95
C GLN A 402 14.03 5.37 -14.01
N TYR A 403 14.26 6.68 -13.86
CA TYR A 403 13.59 7.71 -14.65
C TYR A 403 14.51 8.33 -15.71
N ARG A 404 13.93 8.60 -16.89
CA ARG A 404 14.59 9.36 -17.97
C ARG A 404 14.29 10.83 -17.93
N ALA A 405 13.16 11.19 -17.33
CA ALA A 405 12.73 12.57 -17.23
C ALA A 405 11.95 12.77 -15.94
N VAL A 406 12.03 13.99 -15.42
CA VAL A 406 11.13 14.51 -14.40
C VAL A 406 10.33 15.65 -15.03
N GLN A 407 9.01 15.63 -14.87
CA GLN A 407 8.11 16.66 -15.37
C GLN A 407 7.31 17.27 -14.23
N TYR A 408 7.55 18.56 -13.99
CA TYR A 408 6.81 19.35 -13.02
C TYR A 408 5.50 19.83 -13.65
N ILE A 409 4.39 19.37 -13.09
CA ILE A 409 3.04 19.72 -13.52
C ILE A 409 2.61 21.03 -12.84
N GLY A 410 1.87 21.88 -13.56
CA GLY A 410 1.35 23.13 -13.05
C GLY A 410 -0.04 23.04 -12.42
N GLY A 411 -0.76 24.15 -12.51
CA GLY A 411 -1.86 24.49 -11.61
C GLY A 411 -1.35 25.22 -10.36
N GLY A 412 -2.22 26.00 -9.72
CA GLY A 412 -1.81 26.87 -8.60
C GLY A 412 -1.18 26.13 -7.41
N ALA A 413 -1.48 24.83 -7.24
CA ALA A 413 -0.90 24.01 -6.17
C ALA A 413 0.62 23.85 -6.31
N ALA A 414 1.16 23.93 -7.53
CA ALA A 414 2.59 23.76 -7.82
C ALA A 414 3.48 24.84 -7.17
N MET A 415 2.90 25.99 -6.81
CA MET A 415 3.60 27.06 -6.09
C MET A 415 3.95 26.69 -4.64
N PHE A 416 3.34 25.64 -4.09
CA PHE A 416 3.43 25.31 -2.66
C PHE A 416 3.87 23.86 -2.45
N GLY A 417 4.73 23.61 -1.46
CA GLY A 417 5.20 22.28 -1.07
C GLY A 417 6.28 21.71 -1.99
N VAL A 418 6.20 21.96 -3.30
CA VAL A 418 7.14 21.42 -4.30
C VAL A 418 8.44 22.24 -4.38
N PRO A 419 8.42 23.58 -4.55
CA PRO A 419 9.64 24.37 -4.74
C PRO A 419 10.65 24.27 -3.59
N GLU A 420 10.20 24.08 -2.36
CA GLU A 420 10.99 24.02 -1.14
C GLU A 420 11.46 22.60 -0.76
N ASN A 421 10.86 21.55 -1.36
CA ASN A 421 11.12 20.18 -0.97
C ASN A 421 12.51 19.70 -1.43
N LYS A 422 13.43 19.53 -0.47
CA LYS A 422 14.82 19.14 -0.72
C LYS A 422 14.99 17.75 -1.30
N GLU A 423 14.13 16.81 -0.94
CA GLU A 423 14.21 15.45 -1.50
C GLU A 423 13.80 15.42 -2.98
N ILE A 424 12.72 16.12 -3.34
CA ILE A 424 12.32 16.27 -4.75
C ILE A 424 13.42 16.99 -5.55
N GLN A 425 14.02 18.05 -4.98
CA GLN A 425 15.16 18.72 -5.61
C GLN A 425 16.33 17.75 -5.86
N ARG A 426 16.70 16.95 -4.85
CA ARG A 426 17.76 15.94 -4.96
C ARG A 426 17.44 14.89 -6.02
N ILE A 427 16.22 14.36 -6.03
CA ILE A 427 15.77 13.37 -7.02
C ILE A 427 15.87 13.94 -8.44
N ALA A 428 15.37 15.15 -8.67
CA ALA A 428 15.42 15.79 -9.99
C ALA A 428 16.86 15.99 -10.47
N MET A 429 17.75 16.42 -9.58
CA MET A 429 19.17 16.60 -9.90
C MET A 429 19.91 15.27 -10.07
N ASP A 430 19.55 14.21 -9.34
CA ASP A 430 20.09 12.86 -9.56
C ASP A 430 19.67 12.31 -10.93
N ILE A 431 18.40 12.50 -11.33
CA ILE A 431 17.93 12.17 -12.67
C ILE A 431 18.76 12.93 -13.71
N TYR A 432 18.96 14.24 -13.52
CA TYR A 432 19.66 15.09 -14.47
C TYR A 432 21.17 14.82 -14.54
N GLU A 433 21.90 14.89 -13.43
CA GLU A 433 23.38 14.81 -13.44
C GLU A 433 23.89 13.37 -13.47
N LYS A 434 23.29 12.47 -12.68
CA LYS A 434 23.81 11.09 -12.54
C LYS A 434 23.27 10.14 -13.59
N HIS A 435 22.07 10.39 -14.10
CA HIS A 435 21.38 9.47 -15.01
C HIS A 435 21.15 10.04 -16.41
N ASN A 436 21.73 11.21 -16.68
CA ASN A 436 21.65 11.92 -17.95
C ASN A 436 20.20 12.15 -18.43
N GLY A 437 19.27 12.32 -17.49
CA GLY A 437 17.85 12.52 -17.75
C GLY A 437 17.47 13.96 -18.05
N ILE A 438 16.18 14.20 -18.29
CA ILE A 438 15.63 15.50 -18.67
C ILE A 438 14.88 16.11 -17.49
N ILE A 439 15.07 17.40 -17.22
CA ILE A 439 14.19 18.17 -16.35
C ILE A 439 13.20 18.92 -17.23
N SER A 440 11.92 18.83 -16.91
CA SER A 440 10.89 19.59 -17.61
C SER A 440 9.84 20.19 -16.68
N SER A 441 9.21 21.27 -17.13
CA SER A 441 8.13 21.94 -16.41
C SER A 441 7.11 22.54 -17.36
N VAL A 442 5.87 22.70 -16.89
CA VAL A 442 4.82 23.38 -17.63
C VAL A 442 4.07 24.34 -16.70
N CYS A 443 3.69 25.53 -17.19
CA CYS A 443 2.84 26.46 -16.46
C CYS A 443 3.47 26.84 -15.10
N HIS A 444 2.71 26.76 -14.00
CA HIS A 444 3.21 26.93 -12.63
C HIS A 444 4.15 25.82 -12.14
N GLY A 445 4.22 24.68 -12.83
CA GLY A 445 5.18 23.61 -12.51
C GLY A 445 6.63 24.11 -12.56
N THR A 446 6.88 25.20 -13.29
CA THR A 446 8.18 25.90 -13.34
C THR A 446 8.63 26.40 -11.97
N ALA A 447 7.71 26.65 -11.04
CA ALA A 447 8.02 26.92 -9.64
C ALA A 447 8.87 25.80 -9.01
N GLY A 448 8.65 24.54 -9.40
CA GLY A 448 9.39 23.40 -8.87
C GLY A 448 10.85 23.33 -9.31
N ILE A 449 11.22 24.00 -10.41
CA ILE A 449 12.60 23.97 -10.93
C ILE A 449 13.43 25.18 -10.49
N VAL A 450 12.81 26.24 -9.97
CA VAL A 450 13.54 27.49 -9.70
C VAL A 450 14.73 27.25 -8.77
N ASN A 451 14.56 26.41 -7.74
CA ASN A 451 15.54 26.19 -6.67
C ASN A 451 16.55 25.07 -6.98
N LEU A 452 16.44 24.41 -8.14
CA LEU A 452 17.33 23.32 -8.51
C LEU A 452 18.73 23.87 -8.78
N LYS A 453 19.73 23.19 -8.20
CA LYS A 453 21.13 23.54 -8.32
C LYS A 453 21.95 22.34 -8.78
N THR A 454 22.86 22.58 -9.71
CA THR A 454 23.89 21.63 -10.11
C THR A 454 24.90 21.40 -8.98
N LYS A 455 25.71 20.35 -9.10
CA LYS A 455 26.71 19.98 -8.08
C LYS A 455 27.73 21.09 -7.79
N ASP A 456 28.01 21.96 -8.76
CA ASP A 456 28.87 23.14 -8.62
C ASP A 456 28.16 24.35 -7.97
N GLY A 457 26.88 24.20 -7.60
CA GLY A 457 26.10 25.19 -6.86
C GLY A 457 25.38 26.23 -7.72
N LYS A 458 25.53 26.18 -9.05
CA LYS A 458 24.80 27.05 -9.98
C LYS A 458 23.33 26.65 -10.06
N TYR A 459 22.44 27.61 -10.28
CA TYR A 459 21.05 27.29 -10.56
C TYR A 459 20.94 26.59 -11.91
N ILE A 460 20.05 25.60 -12.02
CA ILE A 460 19.87 24.86 -13.27
C ILE A 460 19.45 25.78 -14.44
N VAL A 461 18.85 26.92 -14.11
CA VAL A 461 18.34 27.91 -15.08
C VAL A 461 19.37 28.96 -15.47
N ASP A 462 20.54 29.02 -14.81
CA ASP A 462 21.59 30.01 -15.08
C ASP A 462 22.07 29.92 -16.53
N GLY A 463 21.95 31.03 -17.27
CA GLY A 463 22.31 31.14 -18.68
C GLY A 463 21.42 30.35 -19.64
N LYS A 464 20.27 29.82 -19.17
CA LYS A 464 19.36 29.00 -19.99
C LYS A 464 18.08 29.73 -20.37
N ARG A 465 17.56 29.37 -21.54
CA ARG A 465 16.18 29.74 -21.93
C ARG A 465 15.17 28.90 -21.17
N VAL A 466 14.20 29.56 -20.54
CA VAL A 466 13.17 28.92 -19.72
C VAL A 466 11.81 29.53 -20.04
N SER A 467 10.76 28.73 -20.02
CA SER A 467 9.37 29.19 -20.11
C SER A 467 8.57 28.68 -18.92
N GLY A 468 7.41 29.28 -18.70
CA GLY A 468 6.48 28.98 -17.62
C GLY A 468 5.28 29.91 -17.69
N TYR A 469 4.37 29.83 -16.72
CA TYR A 469 3.28 30.81 -16.67
C TYR A 469 3.88 32.18 -16.26
N PRO A 470 3.82 33.22 -17.11
CA PRO A 470 4.48 34.48 -16.83
C PRO A 470 3.72 35.27 -15.77
N ASP A 471 4.45 35.93 -14.88
CA ASP A 471 3.88 36.81 -13.85
C ASP A 471 3.03 37.95 -14.46
N ASP A 472 3.36 38.36 -15.69
CA ASP A 472 2.60 39.33 -16.49
C ASP A 472 1.16 38.90 -16.76
N TYR A 473 0.89 37.59 -16.74
CA TYR A 473 -0.41 37.02 -17.01
C TYR A 473 -1.20 36.64 -15.75
N GLU A 474 -0.63 36.85 -14.58
CA GLU A 474 -1.34 36.70 -13.32
C GLU A 474 -2.31 37.85 -13.07
N ASN A 475 -3.45 37.54 -12.45
CA ASN A 475 -4.33 38.58 -11.94
C ASN A 475 -3.77 39.11 -10.61
N LYS A 476 -3.03 40.22 -10.67
CA LYS A 476 -2.34 40.82 -9.52
C LYS A 476 -3.29 41.31 -8.41
N ASP A 477 -4.54 41.58 -8.76
CA ASP A 477 -5.56 42.01 -7.80
C ASP A 477 -6.25 40.82 -7.10
N ALA A 478 -6.10 39.62 -7.65
CA ALA A 478 -6.77 38.44 -7.12
C ALA A 478 -6.18 38.04 -5.74
N PRO A 479 -7.03 37.62 -4.78
CA PRO A 479 -6.57 37.20 -3.47
C PRO A 479 -5.54 36.06 -3.49
N TYR A 480 -5.67 35.12 -4.43
CA TYR A 480 -4.72 34.00 -4.55
C TYR A 480 -3.30 34.48 -4.89
N PHE A 481 -3.16 35.52 -5.72
CA PHE A 481 -1.87 36.02 -6.17
C PHE A 481 -1.04 36.56 -5.00
N LYS A 482 -1.71 37.22 -4.04
CA LYS A 482 -1.08 37.75 -2.81
C LYS A 482 -0.51 36.65 -1.89
N THR A 483 -0.88 35.40 -2.12
CA THR A 483 -0.36 34.26 -1.34
C THR A 483 0.88 33.61 -1.95
N PHE A 484 1.26 33.97 -3.18
CA PHE A 484 2.39 33.34 -3.85
C PHE A 484 3.69 33.56 -3.07
N PRO A 485 4.46 32.50 -2.79
CA PRO A 485 5.70 32.63 -2.03
C PRO A 485 6.79 33.37 -2.81
N PHE A 486 6.68 33.38 -4.14
CA PHE A 486 7.53 34.11 -5.06
C PHE A 486 6.85 34.23 -6.43
N LEU A 487 7.42 35.03 -7.31
CA LEU A 487 6.98 35.22 -8.70
C LEU A 487 7.91 34.43 -9.63
N ILE A 488 7.35 33.59 -10.51
CA ILE A 488 8.14 32.59 -11.26
C ILE A 488 9.11 33.28 -12.21
N LYS A 489 8.62 34.16 -13.09
CA LYS A 489 9.45 34.83 -14.09
C LYS A 489 10.54 35.64 -13.41
N LYS A 490 10.15 36.47 -12.43
CA LYS A 490 11.11 37.26 -11.64
C LYS A 490 12.21 36.38 -11.01
N THR A 491 11.82 35.26 -10.38
CA THR A 491 12.78 34.37 -9.70
C THR A 491 13.71 33.65 -10.69
N ILE A 492 13.22 33.29 -11.88
CA ILE A 492 14.05 32.72 -12.95
C ILE A 492 15.09 33.73 -13.43
N GLU A 493 14.67 34.97 -13.69
CA GLU A 493 15.55 36.06 -14.13
C GLU A 493 16.61 36.41 -13.07
N GLU A 494 16.22 36.49 -11.79
CA GLU A 494 17.15 36.68 -10.65
C GLU A 494 18.19 35.56 -10.51
N ARG A 495 17.92 34.39 -11.11
CA ARG A 495 18.80 33.20 -11.09
C ARG A 495 19.57 33.02 -12.38
N GLY A 496 19.61 34.05 -13.22
CA GLY A 496 20.37 34.08 -14.47
C GLY A 496 19.66 33.42 -15.66
N GLY A 497 18.40 33.00 -15.51
CA GLY A 497 17.62 32.43 -16.60
C GLY A 497 17.00 33.48 -17.52
N ASP A 498 16.90 33.15 -18.80
CA ASP A 498 16.26 33.95 -19.83
C ASP A 498 14.81 33.48 -20.03
N PHE A 499 13.87 34.17 -19.36
CA PHE A 499 12.46 33.78 -19.35
C PHE A 499 11.74 34.18 -20.64
N LYS A 500 11.20 33.20 -21.38
CA LYS A 500 10.48 33.38 -22.65
C LYS A 500 9.01 33.02 -22.52
N PHE A 501 8.15 33.85 -23.10
CA PHE A 501 6.72 33.58 -23.24
C PHE A 501 6.15 34.30 -24.47
N SER A 502 5.12 33.71 -25.05
CA SER A 502 4.32 34.27 -26.14
C SER A 502 3.00 34.84 -25.63
N GLU A 503 2.18 35.34 -26.56
CA GLU A 503 0.79 35.73 -26.33
C GLU A 503 0.00 34.71 -25.51
N ARG A 504 -0.93 35.23 -24.69
CA ARG A 504 -1.80 34.42 -23.83
C ARG A 504 -2.59 33.40 -24.66
N GLY A 505 -2.58 32.15 -24.22
CA GLY A 505 -3.33 31.05 -24.85
C GLY A 505 -2.64 30.38 -26.04
N LYS A 506 -1.47 30.87 -26.47
CA LYS A 506 -0.58 30.15 -27.39
C LYS A 506 0.36 29.25 -26.60
N PHE A 507 0.75 28.11 -27.18
CA PHE A 507 1.80 27.30 -26.59
C PHE A 507 3.16 27.96 -26.82
N THR A 508 4.05 27.86 -25.85
CA THR A 508 5.49 28.17 -25.99
C THR A 508 6.26 27.00 -25.41
N LEU A 509 7.30 26.58 -26.13
CA LEU A 509 8.18 25.49 -25.76
C LEU A 509 9.62 25.99 -25.85
N GLU A 510 10.31 26.04 -24.72
CA GLU A 510 11.75 26.30 -24.67
C GLU A 510 12.51 25.01 -24.42
N THR A 511 13.57 24.79 -25.18
CA THR A 511 14.49 23.66 -25.01
C THR A 511 15.92 24.17 -24.98
N ASP A 512 16.59 23.93 -23.86
CA ASP A 512 17.99 24.30 -23.64
C ASP A 512 18.76 23.07 -23.11
N GLY A 513 19.36 22.32 -24.04
CA GLY A 513 19.94 21.02 -23.76
C GLY A 513 18.89 20.04 -23.23
N ARG A 514 19.03 19.64 -21.97
CA ARG A 514 18.14 18.70 -21.26
C ARG A 514 17.15 19.39 -20.31
N LEU A 515 16.97 20.70 -20.45
CA LEU A 515 15.91 21.47 -19.79
C LEU A 515 14.81 21.79 -20.82
N VAL A 516 13.59 21.32 -20.59
CA VAL A 516 12.45 21.47 -21.52
C VAL A 516 11.27 22.10 -20.79
N THR A 517 10.87 23.31 -21.15
CA THR A 517 9.87 24.05 -20.36
C THR A 517 8.78 24.64 -21.23
N GLY A 518 7.56 24.71 -20.70
CA GLY A 518 6.38 25.18 -21.43
C GLY A 518 5.54 26.19 -20.65
N GLN A 519 4.91 27.10 -21.39
CA GLN A 519 4.24 28.27 -20.80
C GLN A 519 2.93 27.97 -20.07
N ASN A 520 2.10 27.07 -20.59
CA ASN A 520 0.72 26.88 -20.16
C ASN A 520 0.19 25.50 -20.54
N PHE A 521 -1.08 25.21 -20.27
CA PHE A 521 -1.64 23.89 -20.53
C PHE A 521 -1.53 23.44 -22.00
N GLN A 522 -1.65 24.35 -22.97
CA GLN A 522 -1.46 24.07 -24.40
C GLN A 522 -0.05 23.57 -24.72
N SER A 523 0.91 23.87 -23.85
CA SER A 523 2.31 23.47 -23.97
C SER A 523 2.60 22.06 -23.41
N SER A 524 1.66 21.43 -22.68
CA SER A 524 1.88 20.11 -22.05
C SER A 524 2.20 19.01 -23.06
N LYS A 525 1.42 18.91 -24.14
CA LYS A 525 1.63 17.93 -25.19
C LYS A 525 2.95 18.19 -25.97
N PRO A 526 3.23 19.41 -26.47
CA PRO A 526 4.51 19.74 -27.09
C PRO A 526 5.74 19.43 -26.22
N VAL A 527 5.72 19.81 -24.93
CA VAL A 527 6.81 19.49 -23.99
C VAL A 527 7.02 17.98 -23.88
N SER A 528 5.93 17.21 -23.72
CA SER A 528 6.01 15.75 -23.59
C SER A 528 6.56 15.07 -24.85
N LEU A 529 6.15 15.53 -26.04
CA LEU A 529 6.69 15.05 -27.31
C LEU A 529 8.18 15.38 -27.45
N LYS A 530 8.61 16.59 -27.06
CA LYS A 530 10.02 16.98 -27.12
C LYS A 530 10.90 16.15 -26.17
N ILE A 531 10.38 15.79 -25.01
CA ILE A 531 11.07 14.88 -24.07
C ILE A 531 11.32 13.52 -24.73
N ILE A 532 10.30 12.94 -25.38
CA ILE A 532 10.43 11.66 -26.09
C ILE A 532 11.47 11.76 -27.20
N GLU A 533 11.40 12.82 -28.01
CA GLU A 533 12.38 13.08 -29.08
C GLU A 533 13.82 13.12 -28.55
N LEU A 534 14.06 13.83 -27.44
CA LEU A 534 15.38 13.91 -26.82
C LEU A 534 15.83 12.57 -26.23
N ILE A 535 14.94 11.82 -25.58
CA ILE A 535 15.27 10.48 -25.06
C ILE A 535 15.65 9.53 -26.20
N ASP A 536 14.94 9.58 -27.33
CA ASP A 536 15.22 8.73 -28.47
C ASP A 536 16.49 9.14 -29.21
N ALA A 537 16.82 10.45 -29.24
CA ALA A 537 18.10 10.93 -29.74
C ALA A 537 19.29 10.45 -28.88
N MET A 538 19.14 10.34 -27.56
CA MET A 538 20.18 9.83 -26.65
C MET A 538 20.42 8.31 -26.75
N LYS A 539 19.56 7.57 -27.45
CA LYS A 539 19.74 6.12 -27.69
C LYS A 539 20.62 5.83 -28.91
N LYS A 540 20.77 6.80 -29.80
CA LYS A 540 21.64 6.73 -30.97
C LYS A 540 23.04 7.17 -30.58
#